data_AF-A0A348XF30-F1
#
_entry.id   AF-A0A348XF30-F1
#
_cell.length_a   1.000
_cell.length_b   1.000
_cell.length_c   1.000
_cell.angle_alpha   90.00
_cell.angle_beta   90.00
_cell.angle_gamma   90.00
#
_symmetry.space_group_name_H-M   'P 1'
#
loop_
_entity.id
_entity.type
_entity.pdbx_description
1 polymer ?
#
loop_
_entity_poly.entity_id
_entity_poly.type
_entity_poly.pdbx_seq_one_letter_code
_entity_poly.pdbx_strand_id
1 'polypeptide(L)'
;MNEEPVAQDKLQPIRRKATLATLAILAVMAIAAVLSGHDVFDTLAHLAQVIFIGAPIVLVLFAARVPSTNRKQDRLVLTALGTAVVCGGIGYYATQVEPFWLEVTHTTLSSSKVSKPVRIAIVADIQTDHIGPYEARVFQAVVEEKPDLILFAGDNLQAPPEKRELLLETLNQALRTANFETTLGMVAVRGNTDYASSWEQAYDGLGVHCLTNQDVQLSEEIEVMGLGLRESIFEPPAMPETKHFRIMVGHSPDFALANPDADLMIAGHTHGGQVRLPGFGAIVSFCRVPRDWLAGLHDVNGKWLYVSRGIGMERGHAPRLRFFCRPELAIITLEPEQPY
;
A
#
# COMPACT_ATOMS: atom_id res chain seq x y z
N MET A 1 -50.49 -34.65 28.02
CA MET A 1 -49.80 -33.91 29.09
C MET A 1 -48.64 -33.17 28.41
N ASN A 2 -48.92 -31.96 27.93
CA ASN A 2 -48.00 -31.12 27.15
C ASN A 2 -47.46 -30.01 28.07
N GLU A 3 -46.29 -30.20 28.66
CA GLU A 3 -45.63 -29.20 29.53
C GLU A 3 -44.48 -28.42 28.85
N GLU A 4 -44.43 -28.37 27.52
CA GLU A 4 -43.37 -27.61 26.80
C GLU A 4 -43.60 -26.10 26.51
N PRO A 5 -44.79 -25.45 26.63
CA PRO A 5 -44.91 -24.03 26.26
C PRO A 5 -44.37 -23.04 27.30
N VAL A 6 -44.40 -23.39 28.60
CA VAL A 6 -44.15 -22.43 29.70
C VAL A 6 -42.66 -22.08 29.85
N ALA A 7 -41.75 -22.99 29.49
CA ALA A 7 -40.31 -22.74 29.55
C ALA A 7 -39.81 -21.81 28.42
N GLN A 8 -40.44 -21.86 27.24
CA GLN A 8 -40.05 -21.02 26.10
C GLN A 8 -40.40 -19.54 26.29
N ASP A 9 -41.48 -19.26 27.01
CA ASP A 9 -41.97 -17.90 27.26
C ASP A 9 -41.08 -17.13 28.27
N LYS A 10 -40.54 -17.84 29.28
CA LYS A 10 -39.60 -17.25 30.26
C LYS A 10 -38.23 -16.86 29.67
N LEU A 11 -37.84 -17.48 28.54
CA LEU A 11 -36.55 -17.21 27.88
C LEU A 11 -36.62 -16.10 26.81
N GLN A 12 -37.81 -15.75 26.30
CA GLN A 12 -37.99 -14.62 25.38
C GLN A 12 -37.44 -13.27 25.89
N PRO A 13 -37.74 -12.83 27.13
CA PRO A 13 -37.22 -11.55 27.63
C PRO A 13 -35.70 -11.56 27.78
N ILE A 14 -35.09 -12.70 28.12
CA ILE A 14 -33.63 -12.85 28.22
C ILE A 14 -32.99 -12.68 26.83
N ARG A 15 -33.58 -13.27 25.78
CA ARG A 15 -33.11 -13.14 24.39
C ARG A 15 -33.18 -11.69 23.89
N ARG A 16 -34.35 -11.06 24.06
CA ARG A 16 -34.56 -9.68 23.64
C ARG A 16 -33.59 -8.73 24.33
N LYS A 17 -33.34 -8.94 25.63
CA LYS A 17 -32.34 -8.19 26.40
C LYS A 17 -30.92 -8.45 25.87
N ALA A 18 -30.52 -9.69 25.62
CA ALA A 18 -29.20 -10.02 25.09
C ALA A 18 -28.96 -9.41 23.70
N THR A 19 -29.91 -9.53 22.78
CA THR A 19 -29.81 -8.93 21.44
C THR A 19 -29.76 -7.41 21.49
N LEU A 20 -30.64 -6.76 22.27
CA LEU A 20 -30.62 -5.30 22.43
C LEU A 20 -29.31 -4.82 23.07
N ALA A 21 -28.81 -5.54 24.08
CA ALA A 21 -27.53 -5.22 24.71
C ALA A 21 -26.37 -5.34 23.72
N THR A 22 -26.30 -6.42 22.92
CA THR A 22 -25.29 -6.59 21.88
C THR A 22 -25.32 -5.46 20.85
N LEU A 23 -26.51 -5.12 20.33
CA LEU A 23 -26.66 -4.02 19.37
C LEU A 23 -26.26 -2.67 19.99
N ALA A 24 -26.66 -2.42 21.25
CA ALA A 24 -26.28 -1.20 21.96
C ALA A 24 -24.76 -1.11 22.16
N ILE A 25 -24.09 -2.21 22.55
CA ILE A 25 -22.64 -2.24 22.70
C ILE A 25 -21.95 -1.94 21.37
N LEU A 26 -22.35 -2.61 20.28
CA LEU A 26 -21.76 -2.37 18.96
C LEU A 26 -21.98 -0.93 18.48
N ALA A 27 -23.17 -0.37 18.69
CA ALA A 27 -23.47 1.02 18.36
C ALA A 27 -22.61 1.99 19.18
N VAL A 28 -22.47 1.76 20.50
CA VAL A 28 -21.62 2.58 21.37
C VAL A 28 -20.16 2.50 20.92
N MET A 29 -19.65 1.31 20.59
CA MET A 29 -18.29 1.14 20.08
C MET A 29 -18.08 1.89 18.76
N ALA A 30 -19.02 1.79 17.81
CA ALA A 30 -18.93 2.50 16.54
C ALA A 30 -18.98 4.03 16.72
N ILE A 31 -19.90 4.53 17.57
CA ILE A 31 -19.99 5.96 17.89
C ILE A 31 -18.70 6.42 18.56
N ALA A 32 -18.18 5.67 19.53
CA ALA A 32 -16.93 6.00 20.21
C ALA A 32 -15.76 6.07 19.22
N ALA A 33 -15.65 5.11 18.31
CA ALA A 33 -14.62 5.08 17.26
C ALA A 33 -14.67 6.32 16.35
N VAL A 34 -15.87 6.79 16.00
CA VAL A 34 -16.06 8.01 15.19
C VAL A 34 -15.72 9.26 16.00
N LEU A 35 -16.13 9.34 17.26
CA LEU A 35 -15.87 10.49 18.12
C LEU A 35 -14.40 10.60 18.56
N SER A 36 -13.66 9.50 18.59
CA SER A 36 -12.24 9.46 18.96
C SER A 36 -11.30 9.68 17.79
N GLY A 37 -11.78 9.65 16.54
CA GLY A 37 -10.94 9.92 15.38
C GLY A 37 -10.60 11.40 15.27
N HIS A 38 -9.31 11.72 15.13
CA HIS A 38 -8.86 13.10 14.91
C HIS A 38 -8.94 13.51 13.45
N ASP A 39 -8.86 12.54 12.55
CA ASP A 39 -9.08 12.69 11.11
C ASP A 39 -9.83 11.48 10.52
N VAL A 40 -9.97 11.46 9.20
CA VAL A 40 -10.66 10.40 8.45
C VAL A 40 -9.95 9.05 8.63
N PHE A 41 -8.63 9.02 8.65
CA PHE A 41 -7.88 7.79 8.71
C PHE A 41 -7.88 7.18 10.12
N ASP A 42 -7.70 8.01 11.16
CA ASP A 42 -7.85 7.60 12.55
C ASP A 42 -9.26 7.02 12.79
N THR A 43 -10.29 7.68 12.25
CA THR A 43 -11.66 7.20 12.32
C THR A 43 -11.81 5.82 11.65
N LEU A 44 -11.26 5.65 10.45
CA LEU A 44 -11.28 4.37 9.74
C LEU A 44 -10.51 3.28 10.49
N ALA A 45 -9.40 3.62 11.15
CA ALA A 45 -8.62 2.68 11.95
C ALA A 45 -9.40 2.20 13.17
N HIS A 46 -10.02 3.11 13.92
CA HIS A 46 -10.88 2.76 15.04
C HIS A 46 -12.08 1.91 14.59
N LEU A 47 -12.74 2.28 13.49
CA LEU A 47 -13.84 1.49 12.93
C LEU A 47 -13.40 0.08 12.52
N ALA A 48 -12.22 -0.06 11.89
CA ALA A 48 -11.66 -1.36 11.56
C ALA A 48 -11.43 -2.21 12.82
N GLN A 49 -10.89 -1.63 13.91
CA GLN A 49 -10.75 -2.35 15.20
C GLN A 49 -12.09 -2.79 15.77
N VAL A 50 -13.13 -1.94 15.69
CA VAL A 50 -14.48 -2.29 16.14
C VAL A 50 -15.04 -3.44 15.31
N ILE A 51 -14.91 -3.41 13.98
CA ILE A 51 -15.49 -4.42 13.08
C ILE A 51 -14.74 -5.76 13.18
N PHE A 52 -13.41 -5.73 13.21
CA PHE A 52 -12.58 -6.92 13.05
C PHE A 52 -12.09 -7.54 14.36
N ILE A 53 -12.16 -6.81 15.48
CA ILE A 53 -11.77 -7.32 16.81
C ILE A 53 -12.95 -7.22 17.78
N GLY A 54 -13.52 -6.02 17.93
CA GLY A 54 -14.60 -5.76 18.89
C GLY A 54 -15.85 -6.60 18.62
N ALA A 55 -16.37 -6.55 17.40
CA ALA A 55 -17.60 -7.23 17.02
C ALA A 55 -17.49 -8.76 17.15
N PRO A 56 -16.41 -9.43 16.69
CA PRO A 56 -16.20 -10.85 16.97
C PRO A 56 -16.27 -11.20 18.45
N ILE A 57 -15.61 -10.43 19.32
CA ILE A 57 -15.64 -10.67 20.78
C ILE A 57 -17.06 -10.54 21.32
N VAL A 58 -17.76 -9.47 20.97
CA VAL A 58 -19.14 -9.22 21.43
C VAL A 58 -20.09 -10.32 20.93
N LEU A 59 -19.93 -10.79 19.69
CA LEU A 59 -20.73 -11.87 19.11
C LEU A 59 -20.47 -13.23 19.77
N VAL A 60 -19.22 -13.53 20.14
CA VAL A 60 -18.87 -14.74 20.93
C VAL A 60 -19.47 -14.65 22.34
N LEU A 61 -19.38 -13.48 22.98
CA LEU A 61 -19.98 -13.25 24.30
C LEU A 61 -21.52 -13.30 24.27
N PHE A 62 -22.13 -12.90 23.16
CA PHE A 62 -23.56 -13.07 22.90
C PHE A 62 -23.89 -14.56 22.78
N ALA A 63 -23.16 -15.31 21.95
CA ALA A 63 -23.34 -16.75 21.76
C ALA A 63 -23.22 -17.52 23.10
N ALA A 64 -22.27 -17.14 23.96
CA ALA A 64 -22.08 -17.76 25.27
C ALA A 64 -23.22 -17.47 26.26
N ARG A 65 -23.98 -16.38 26.08
CA ARG A 65 -25.09 -15.96 26.96
C ARG A 65 -26.46 -16.42 26.48
N VAL A 66 -26.59 -16.83 25.22
CA VAL A 66 -27.86 -17.31 24.65
C VAL A 66 -27.93 -18.84 24.79
N PRO A 67 -28.81 -19.37 25.66
CA PRO A 67 -28.89 -20.82 25.86
C PRO A 67 -29.42 -21.53 24.61
N SER A 68 -28.75 -22.63 24.23
CA SER A 68 -29.14 -23.53 23.14
C SER A 68 -30.28 -24.44 23.63
N THR A 69 -31.52 -23.97 23.47
CA THR A 69 -32.72 -24.71 23.92
C THR A 69 -33.67 -25.09 22.78
N ASN A 70 -33.45 -24.59 21.56
CA ASN A 70 -34.21 -24.98 20.37
C ASN A 70 -33.44 -24.67 19.08
N ARG A 71 -33.88 -25.29 17.97
CA ARG A 71 -33.28 -25.12 16.63
C ARG A 71 -33.15 -23.67 16.16
N LYS A 72 -34.07 -22.77 16.54
CA LYS A 72 -33.98 -21.35 16.15
C LYS A 72 -32.84 -20.64 16.89
N GLN A 73 -32.62 -20.97 18.16
CA GLN A 73 -31.51 -20.43 18.95
C GLN A 73 -30.18 -20.99 18.49
N ASP A 74 -30.13 -22.28 18.17
CA ASP A 74 -28.92 -22.90 17.63
C ASP A 74 -28.49 -22.20 16.35
N ARG A 75 -29.44 -21.92 15.43
CA ARG A 75 -29.19 -21.12 14.23
C ARG A 75 -28.68 -19.72 14.54
N LEU A 76 -29.26 -19.03 15.52
CA LEU A 76 -28.84 -17.68 15.90
C LEU A 76 -27.42 -17.66 16.48
N VAL A 77 -27.12 -18.59 17.39
CA VAL A 77 -25.79 -18.77 17.98
C VAL A 77 -24.77 -19.13 16.89
N LEU A 78 -25.09 -20.08 16.01
CA LEU A 78 -24.22 -20.47 14.90
C LEU A 78 -24.02 -19.31 13.91
N THR A 79 -25.04 -18.50 13.65
CA THR A 79 -24.90 -17.30 12.79
C THR A 79 -23.99 -16.26 13.44
N ALA A 80 -24.15 -16.00 14.74
CA ALA A 80 -23.30 -15.07 15.47
C ALA A 80 -21.84 -15.55 15.51
N LEU A 81 -21.61 -16.83 15.80
CA LEU A 81 -20.28 -17.43 15.79
C LEU A 81 -19.67 -17.44 14.38
N GLY A 82 -20.44 -17.81 13.36
CA GLY A 82 -19.99 -17.78 11.97
C GLY A 82 -19.62 -16.37 11.52
N THR A 83 -20.43 -15.37 11.89
CA THR A 83 -20.13 -13.96 11.61
C THR A 83 -18.86 -13.51 12.34
N ALA A 84 -18.69 -13.87 13.60
CA ALA A 84 -17.49 -13.55 14.38
C ALA A 84 -16.23 -14.14 13.74
N VAL A 85 -16.29 -15.41 13.29
CA VAL A 85 -15.19 -16.07 12.59
C VAL A 85 -14.87 -15.39 11.26
N VAL A 86 -15.89 -15.03 10.46
CA VAL A 86 -15.70 -14.35 9.18
C VAL A 86 -15.08 -12.96 9.38
N CYS A 87 -15.64 -12.14 10.27
CA CYS A 87 -15.10 -10.80 10.56
C CYS A 87 -13.67 -10.88 11.11
N GLY A 88 -13.43 -11.74 12.10
CA GLY A 88 -12.09 -11.93 12.66
C GLY A 88 -11.09 -12.47 11.62
N GLY A 89 -11.53 -13.39 10.76
CA GLY A 89 -10.72 -13.94 9.67
C GLY A 89 -10.35 -12.90 8.61
N ILE A 90 -11.30 -12.06 8.19
CA ILE A 90 -11.02 -10.93 7.27
C ILE A 90 -10.03 -9.96 7.91
N GLY A 91 -10.24 -9.61 9.18
CA GLY A 91 -9.33 -8.73 9.92
C GLY A 91 -7.91 -9.28 10.02
N TYR A 92 -7.78 -10.56 10.35
CA TYR A 92 -6.50 -11.24 10.40
C TYR A 92 -5.84 -11.27 9.02
N TYR A 93 -6.58 -11.64 7.97
CA TYR A 93 -6.07 -11.63 6.61
C TYR A 93 -5.57 -10.23 6.19
N ALA A 94 -6.40 -9.20 6.39
CA ALA A 94 -6.09 -7.84 5.97
C ALA A 94 -4.93 -7.19 6.75
N THR A 95 -4.63 -7.66 7.97
CA THR A 95 -3.57 -7.05 8.82
C THR A 95 -2.31 -7.90 8.91
N GLN A 96 -2.41 -9.23 8.78
CA GLN A 96 -1.30 -10.16 9.03
C GLN A 96 -0.89 -10.99 7.81
N VAL A 97 -1.73 -11.08 6.78
CA VAL A 97 -1.46 -11.89 5.59
C VAL A 97 -1.23 -11.01 4.38
N GLU A 98 -2.26 -10.29 3.94
CA GLU A 98 -2.20 -9.50 2.70
C GLU A 98 -1.11 -8.42 2.71
N PRO A 99 -0.87 -7.66 3.80
CA PRO A 99 0.20 -6.67 3.85
C PRO A 99 1.62 -7.23 3.70
N PHE A 100 1.80 -8.52 3.92
CA PHE A 100 3.09 -9.20 3.85
C PHE A 100 3.15 -10.19 2.67
N TRP A 101 2.11 -10.21 1.84
CA TRP A 101 2.00 -11.05 0.66
C TRP A 101 2.40 -10.27 -0.59
N LEU A 102 3.71 -9.99 -0.68
CA LEU A 102 4.32 -9.33 -1.84
C LEU A 102 3.88 -10.00 -3.14
N GLU A 103 3.49 -9.19 -4.10
CA GLU A 103 3.27 -9.56 -5.50
C GLU A 103 4.38 -8.99 -6.35
N VAL A 104 4.97 -9.80 -7.22
CA VAL A 104 5.90 -9.32 -8.24
C VAL A 104 5.15 -9.26 -9.55
N THR A 105 5.08 -8.08 -10.17
CA THR A 105 4.34 -7.86 -11.42
C THR A 105 5.28 -7.50 -12.55
N HIS A 106 5.02 -8.05 -13.74
CA HIS A 106 5.84 -7.82 -14.92
C HIS A 106 5.03 -7.10 -15.99
N THR A 107 5.57 -5.99 -16.50
CA THR A 107 5.00 -5.21 -17.60
C THR A 107 6.06 -5.01 -18.67
N THR A 108 5.71 -5.25 -19.93
CA THR A 108 6.60 -4.99 -21.07
C THR A 108 6.11 -3.78 -21.85
N LEU A 109 7.02 -2.84 -22.13
CA LEU A 109 6.78 -1.67 -22.98
C LEU A 109 7.76 -1.73 -24.16
N SER A 110 7.38 -1.22 -25.32
CA SER A 110 8.25 -1.19 -26.50
C SER A 110 8.57 0.24 -26.90
N SER A 111 9.83 0.54 -27.19
CA SER A 111 10.23 1.88 -27.64
C SER A 111 11.32 1.81 -28.70
N SER A 112 11.21 2.68 -29.70
CA SER A 112 12.25 2.89 -30.72
C SER A 112 13.48 3.64 -30.20
N LYS A 113 13.42 4.20 -28.97
CA LYS A 113 14.54 4.94 -28.35
C LYS A 113 15.52 4.05 -27.58
N VAL A 114 15.26 2.75 -27.47
CA VAL A 114 16.15 1.79 -26.79
C VAL A 114 16.61 0.71 -27.76
N SER A 115 17.90 0.37 -27.76
CA SER A 115 18.47 -0.64 -28.67
C SER A 115 18.59 -2.03 -28.06
N LYS A 116 18.48 -2.15 -26.73
CA LYS A 116 18.52 -3.40 -25.99
C LYS A 116 17.44 -3.43 -24.91
N PRO A 117 16.98 -4.62 -24.48
CA PRO A 117 16.08 -4.73 -23.36
C PRO A 117 16.67 -4.11 -22.09
N VAL A 118 15.85 -3.36 -21.35
CA VAL A 118 16.23 -2.79 -20.05
C VAL A 118 15.18 -3.17 -19.02
N ARG A 119 15.61 -3.85 -17.95
CA ARG A 119 14.75 -4.24 -16.83
C ARG A 119 14.84 -3.24 -15.70
N ILE A 120 13.70 -2.69 -15.32
CA ILE A 120 13.55 -1.66 -14.31
C ILE A 120 12.76 -2.23 -13.14
N ALA A 121 13.34 -2.23 -11.94
CA ALA A 121 12.62 -2.55 -10.71
C ALA A 121 12.15 -1.27 -10.02
N ILE A 122 10.87 -1.19 -9.67
CA ILE A 122 10.28 -0.06 -8.95
C ILE A 122 10.05 -0.48 -7.50
N VAL A 123 10.79 0.16 -6.59
CA VAL A 123 10.67 -0.01 -5.15
C VAL A 123 10.06 1.27 -4.58
N ALA A 124 8.76 1.25 -4.31
CA ALA A 124 8.03 2.41 -3.80
C ALA A 124 7.45 2.11 -2.42
N ASP A 125 7.27 3.15 -1.61
CA ASP A 125 6.48 3.12 -0.38
C ASP A 125 6.80 1.94 0.54
N ILE A 126 8.09 1.74 0.82
CA ILE A 126 8.55 0.77 1.82
C ILE A 126 7.89 1.07 3.16
N GLN A 127 7.83 2.37 3.49
CA GLN A 127 7.20 2.98 4.66
C GLN A 127 7.41 2.16 5.92
N THR A 128 8.59 1.57 6.07
CA THR A 128 8.80 0.59 7.14
C THR A 128 9.08 1.30 8.46
N ASP A 129 8.66 0.69 9.57
CA ASP A 129 8.98 1.13 10.93
C ASP A 129 10.03 0.23 11.61
N HIS A 130 10.46 -0.85 10.93
CA HIS A 130 11.54 -1.74 11.35
C HIS A 130 12.02 -2.60 10.17
N ILE A 131 13.31 -2.91 10.09
CA ILE A 131 13.81 -3.89 9.11
C ILE A 131 13.67 -5.30 9.67
N GLY A 132 12.85 -6.13 9.03
CA GLY A 132 12.61 -7.52 9.43
C GLY A 132 12.69 -8.52 8.28
N PRO A 133 12.18 -9.76 8.52
CA PRO A 133 12.18 -10.82 7.52
C PRO A 133 11.35 -10.49 6.26
N TYR A 134 10.40 -9.56 6.36
CA TYR A 134 9.62 -9.12 5.20
C TYR A 134 10.46 -8.26 4.27
N GLU A 135 11.06 -7.18 4.78
CA GLU A 135 11.91 -6.27 4.00
C GLU A 135 13.08 -7.02 3.36
N ALA A 136 13.72 -7.92 4.11
CA ALA A 136 14.78 -8.78 3.58
C ALA A 136 14.30 -9.64 2.40
N ARG A 137 13.10 -10.21 2.47
CA ARG A 137 12.51 -10.99 1.38
C ARG A 137 12.17 -10.12 0.17
N VAL A 138 11.71 -8.88 0.40
CA VAL A 138 11.44 -7.94 -0.70
C VAL A 138 12.73 -7.58 -1.43
N PHE A 139 13.79 -7.21 -0.70
CA PHE A 139 15.08 -6.90 -1.31
C PHE A 139 15.67 -8.11 -2.03
N GLN A 140 15.52 -9.31 -1.46
CA GLN A 140 15.91 -10.54 -2.15
C GLN A 140 15.11 -10.76 -3.45
N ALA A 141 13.81 -10.47 -3.47
CA ALA A 141 13.01 -10.53 -4.69
C ALA A 141 13.49 -9.53 -5.76
N VAL A 142 13.93 -8.32 -5.36
CA VAL A 142 14.56 -7.37 -6.29
C VAL A 142 15.84 -7.95 -6.90
N VAL A 143 16.70 -8.59 -6.09
CA VAL A 143 17.92 -9.24 -6.58
C VAL A 143 17.61 -10.38 -7.57
N GLU A 144 16.59 -11.19 -7.28
CA GLU A 144 16.19 -12.33 -8.13
C GLU A 144 15.68 -11.89 -9.51
N GLU A 145 15.08 -10.70 -9.59
CA GLU A 145 14.62 -10.11 -10.85
C GLU A 145 15.77 -9.57 -11.72
N LYS A 146 17.00 -9.43 -11.17
CA LYS A 146 18.19 -8.97 -11.90
C LYS A 146 17.94 -7.68 -12.72
N PRO A 147 17.48 -6.60 -12.09
CA PRO A 147 17.20 -5.35 -12.80
C PRO A 147 18.48 -4.69 -13.31
N ASP A 148 18.38 -4.05 -14.48
CA ASP A 148 19.40 -3.14 -14.98
C ASP A 148 19.38 -1.81 -14.24
N LEU A 149 18.19 -1.37 -13.80
CA LEU A 149 17.93 -0.12 -13.10
C LEU A 149 16.97 -0.34 -11.93
N ILE A 150 17.29 0.20 -10.76
CA ILE A 150 16.36 0.24 -9.62
C ILE A 150 15.92 1.68 -9.36
N LEU A 151 14.60 1.87 -9.25
CA LEU A 151 13.98 3.16 -8.98
C LEU A 151 13.29 3.13 -7.62
N PHE A 152 13.82 3.89 -6.67
CA PHE A 152 13.20 4.11 -5.36
C PHE A 152 12.26 5.32 -5.43
N ALA A 153 10.95 5.07 -5.55
CA ALA A 153 9.94 6.12 -5.77
C ALA A 153 9.42 6.77 -4.46
N GLY A 154 10.31 6.96 -3.49
CA GLY A 154 10.05 7.63 -2.22
C GLY A 154 9.32 6.79 -1.16
N ASP A 155 9.17 7.40 0.02
CA ASP A 155 8.52 6.86 1.21
C ASP A 155 9.23 5.62 1.76
N ASN A 156 10.47 5.81 2.18
CA ASN A 156 11.30 4.71 2.69
C ASN A 156 10.90 4.30 4.11
N LEU A 157 10.78 5.27 5.01
CA LEU A 157 10.60 5.03 6.43
C LEU A 157 9.32 5.67 6.95
N GLN A 158 8.68 5.01 7.91
CA GLN A 158 7.55 5.59 8.64
C GLN A 158 7.62 5.21 10.12
N ALA A 159 8.48 5.91 10.86
CA ALA A 159 8.72 5.68 12.28
C ALA A 159 8.65 6.99 13.09
N PRO A 160 8.44 6.88 14.42
CA PRO A 160 8.55 8.02 15.32
C PRO A 160 9.91 8.74 15.19
N PRO A 161 9.96 10.08 15.37
CA PRO A 161 11.19 10.86 15.20
C PRO A 161 12.40 10.31 15.97
N GLU A 162 12.18 9.83 17.19
CA GLU A 162 13.24 9.31 18.07
C GLU A 162 13.89 8.00 17.61
N LYS A 163 13.26 7.26 16.69
CA LYS A 163 13.81 6.01 16.11
C LYS A 163 14.38 6.20 14.70
N ARG A 164 14.20 7.37 14.11
CA ARG A 164 14.42 7.58 12.67
C ARG A 164 15.87 7.38 12.26
N GLU A 165 16.82 7.92 13.02
CA GLU A 165 18.25 7.81 12.70
C GLU A 165 18.72 6.35 12.71
N LEU A 166 18.37 5.61 13.77
CA LEU A 166 18.62 4.17 13.86
C LEU A 166 17.95 3.40 12.71
N LEU A 167 16.74 3.80 12.32
CA LEU A 167 16.02 3.12 11.25
C LEU A 167 16.61 3.42 9.85
N LEU A 168 17.13 4.64 9.63
CA LEU A 168 17.89 4.97 8.42
C LEU A 168 19.16 4.12 8.33
N GLU A 169 19.89 3.99 9.44
CA GLU A 169 21.09 3.15 9.49
C GLU A 169 20.76 1.68 9.19
N THR A 170 19.73 1.13 9.82
CA THR A 170 19.33 -0.27 9.58
C THR A 170 18.79 -0.50 8.18
N LEU A 171 18.06 0.44 7.59
CA LEU A 171 17.66 0.39 6.18
C LEU A 171 18.89 0.41 5.26
N ASN A 172 19.84 1.32 5.49
CA ASN A 172 21.07 1.38 4.70
C ASN A 172 21.85 0.07 4.78
N GLN A 173 21.99 -0.51 5.97
CA GLN A 173 22.61 -1.81 6.17
C GLN A 173 21.88 -2.93 5.40
N ALA A 174 20.55 -2.92 5.40
CA ALA A 174 19.75 -3.90 4.67
C ALA A 174 19.95 -3.79 3.15
N LEU A 175 19.94 -2.57 2.61
CA LEU A 175 20.19 -2.31 1.19
C LEU A 175 21.63 -2.70 0.79
N ARG A 176 22.63 -2.43 1.65
CA ARG A 176 24.01 -2.91 1.45
C ARG A 176 24.10 -4.43 1.47
N THR A 177 23.38 -5.08 2.38
CA THR A 177 23.36 -6.55 2.48
C THR A 177 22.71 -7.21 1.27
N ALA A 178 21.68 -6.57 0.70
CA ALA A 178 21.05 -7.05 -0.52
C ALA A 178 22.00 -7.07 -1.73
N ASN A 179 23.00 -6.17 -1.75
CA ASN A 179 24.06 -6.13 -2.76
C ASN A 179 23.52 -6.18 -4.19
N PHE A 180 22.69 -5.19 -4.54
CA PHE A 180 22.07 -5.11 -5.86
C PHE A 180 23.11 -4.99 -6.98
N GLU A 181 23.04 -5.90 -7.94
CA GLU A 181 23.82 -5.82 -9.18
C GLU A 181 22.96 -5.14 -10.24
N THR A 182 23.38 -3.95 -10.69
CA THR A 182 22.67 -3.16 -11.71
C THR A 182 23.66 -2.69 -12.77
N THR A 183 23.22 -2.60 -14.03
CA THR A 183 24.07 -2.17 -15.15
C THR A 183 23.95 -0.67 -15.42
N LEU A 184 22.79 -0.07 -15.13
CA LEU A 184 22.50 1.35 -15.26
C LEU A 184 22.49 2.09 -13.91
N GLY A 185 22.53 1.37 -12.80
CA GLY A 185 22.60 1.94 -11.45
C GLY A 185 21.24 2.05 -10.76
N MET A 186 21.16 2.97 -9.81
CA MET A 186 20.00 3.15 -8.94
C MET A 186 19.67 4.63 -8.79
N VAL A 187 18.39 4.97 -8.79
CA VAL A 187 17.89 6.33 -8.61
C VAL A 187 16.86 6.33 -7.48
N ALA A 188 16.88 7.38 -6.66
CA ALA A 188 15.90 7.57 -5.59
C ALA A 188 15.34 8.99 -5.62
N VAL A 189 14.05 9.11 -5.30
CA VAL A 189 13.38 10.39 -5.07
C VAL A 189 12.73 10.41 -3.70
N ARG A 190 12.46 11.62 -3.21
CA ARG A 190 11.92 11.85 -1.86
C ARG A 190 10.39 11.70 -1.83
N GLY A 191 9.88 10.97 -0.84
CA GLY A 191 8.45 10.89 -0.53
C GLY A 191 7.94 11.82 0.58
N ASN A 192 6.67 11.68 0.97
CA ASN A 192 6.06 12.44 2.07
C ASN A 192 6.58 12.05 3.46
N THR A 193 6.91 10.79 3.71
CA THR A 193 7.45 10.34 5.01
C THR A 193 8.97 10.53 5.11
N ASP A 194 9.62 10.87 3.99
CA ASP A 194 11.03 11.20 3.92
C ASP A 194 11.26 12.67 4.32
N TYR A 195 11.78 12.92 5.52
CA TYR A 195 12.13 14.28 5.96
C TYR A 195 13.37 14.81 5.23
N ALA A 196 13.29 16.07 4.81
CA ALA A 196 14.17 16.68 3.82
C ALA A 196 15.67 16.72 4.17
N SER A 197 16.05 16.57 5.43
CA SER A 197 17.44 16.73 5.87
C SER A 197 18.26 15.44 5.97
N SER A 198 17.65 14.27 5.79
CA SER A 198 18.35 12.99 6.08
C SER A 198 17.87 11.77 5.30
N TRP A 199 16.94 11.91 4.36
CA TRP A 199 16.39 10.74 3.67
C TRP A 199 17.42 10.04 2.77
N GLU A 200 18.36 10.80 2.21
CA GLU A 200 19.46 10.31 1.39
C GLU A 200 20.39 9.35 2.15
N GLN A 201 20.45 9.48 3.49
CA GLN A 201 21.29 8.63 4.35
C GLN A 201 20.90 7.14 4.27
N ALA A 202 19.66 6.84 3.88
CA ALA A 202 19.25 5.47 3.57
C ALA A 202 20.13 4.84 2.47
N TYR A 203 20.74 5.65 1.61
CA TYR A 203 21.48 5.22 0.43
C TYR A 203 22.99 5.50 0.48
N ASP A 204 23.52 5.99 1.61
CA ASP A 204 24.94 6.30 1.76
C ASP A 204 25.83 5.12 1.40
N GLY A 205 26.79 5.35 0.50
CA GLY A 205 27.76 4.34 0.04
C GLY A 205 27.23 3.27 -0.92
N LEU A 206 25.98 3.40 -1.41
CA LEU A 206 25.37 2.46 -2.36
C LEU A 206 25.44 2.93 -3.83
N GLY A 207 25.90 4.16 -4.08
CA GLY A 207 25.95 4.73 -5.43
C GLY A 207 24.58 5.08 -6.01
N VAL A 208 23.58 5.31 -5.16
CA VAL A 208 22.23 5.73 -5.60
C VAL A 208 22.23 7.23 -5.91
N HIS A 209 21.70 7.58 -7.08
CA HIS A 209 21.43 8.98 -7.43
C HIS A 209 20.17 9.45 -6.72
N CYS A 210 20.34 10.17 -5.61
CA CYS A 210 19.23 10.83 -4.90
C CYS A 210 18.91 12.16 -5.60
N LEU A 211 17.81 12.21 -6.33
CA LEU A 211 17.46 13.33 -7.22
C LEU A 211 16.34 14.18 -6.63
N THR A 212 16.41 15.49 -6.87
CA THR A 212 15.35 16.44 -6.55
C THR A 212 15.36 17.55 -7.59
N ASN A 213 14.39 17.50 -8.50
CA ASN A 213 14.28 18.40 -9.64
C ASN A 213 15.58 18.45 -10.48
N GLN A 214 16.14 17.27 -10.73
CA GLN A 214 17.40 17.07 -11.45
C GLN A 214 17.32 15.80 -12.29
N ASP A 215 17.98 15.84 -13.44
CA ASP A 215 18.15 14.70 -14.31
C ASP A 215 19.54 14.06 -14.18
N VAL A 216 19.61 12.78 -14.52
CA VAL A 216 20.86 12.04 -14.70
C VAL A 216 20.76 11.21 -15.97
N GLN A 217 21.76 11.31 -16.82
CA GLN A 217 21.90 10.44 -17.97
C GLN A 217 22.61 9.14 -17.53
N LEU A 218 21.92 8.01 -17.64
CA LEU A 218 22.43 6.70 -17.21
C LEU A 218 23.14 5.94 -18.35
N SER A 219 22.81 6.28 -19.60
CA SER A 219 23.47 5.74 -20.79
C SER A 219 23.31 6.69 -21.99
N GLU A 220 23.85 6.34 -23.16
CA GLU A 220 23.62 7.08 -24.42
C GLU A 220 22.14 7.13 -24.87
N GLU A 221 21.30 6.27 -24.29
CA GLU A 221 19.89 6.10 -24.68
C GLU A 221 18.91 6.46 -23.56
N ILE A 222 19.32 6.41 -22.28
CA ILE A 222 18.41 6.53 -21.14
C ILE A 222 18.82 7.68 -20.24
N GLU A 223 17.84 8.52 -19.93
CA GLU A 223 17.94 9.55 -18.90
C GLU A 223 16.78 9.44 -17.91
N VAL A 224 17.06 9.79 -16.65
CA VAL A 224 16.09 9.77 -15.57
C VAL A 224 15.96 11.17 -14.99
N MET A 225 14.74 11.71 -14.99
CA MET A 225 14.39 12.94 -14.28
C MET A 225 13.76 12.61 -12.94
N GLY A 226 14.42 12.98 -11.84
CA GLY A 226 13.88 12.82 -10.49
C GLY A 226 13.17 14.07 -10.00
N LEU A 227 11.90 13.93 -9.61
CA LEU A 227 11.10 15.01 -9.04
C LEU A 227 11.20 15.00 -7.51
N GLY A 228 11.31 16.18 -6.92
CA GLY A 228 11.05 16.34 -5.49
C GLY A 228 9.56 16.19 -5.19
N LEU A 229 9.22 16.08 -3.90
CA LEU A 229 7.83 15.93 -3.46
C LEU A 229 6.94 17.07 -3.97
N ARG A 230 7.41 18.33 -3.91
CA ARG A 230 6.65 19.49 -4.38
C ARG A 230 6.37 19.40 -5.87
N GLU A 231 7.39 19.11 -6.67
CA GLU A 231 7.30 19.01 -8.13
C GLU A 231 6.39 17.85 -8.54
N SER A 232 6.43 16.74 -7.79
CA SER A 232 5.56 15.58 -8.03
C SER A 232 4.07 15.87 -7.80
N ILE A 233 3.72 16.87 -6.97
CA ILE A 233 2.33 17.18 -6.60
C ILE A 233 1.78 18.41 -7.35
N PHE A 234 2.58 19.47 -7.47
CA PHE A 234 2.07 20.80 -7.84
C PHE A 234 2.67 21.37 -9.13
N GLU A 235 3.98 21.23 -9.29
CA GLU A 235 4.75 22.04 -10.25
C GLU A 235 5.82 21.18 -10.94
N PRO A 236 5.43 20.23 -11.82
CA PRO A 236 6.42 19.51 -12.59
C PRO A 236 7.20 20.48 -13.50
N PRO A 237 8.51 20.28 -13.63
CA PRO A 237 9.35 21.16 -14.44
C PRO A 237 8.99 21.02 -15.93
N ALA A 238 9.16 22.11 -16.66
CA ALA A 238 9.18 22.06 -18.12
C ALA A 238 10.44 21.31 -18.56
N MET A 239 10.28 20.34 -19.46
CA MET A 239 11.38 19.51 -19.92
C MET A 239 11.67 19.82 -21.40
N PRO A 240 12.96 19.98 -21.77
CA PRO A 240 13.34 20.13 -23.17
C PRO A 240 13.15 18.81 -23.93
N GLU A 241 12.90 18.90 -25.24
CA GLU A 241 12.87 17.73 -26.12
C GLU A 241 14.22 17.00 -26.05
N THR A 242 14.17 15.66 -26.08
CA THR A 242 15.36 14.80 -26.02
C THR A 242 15.22 13.63 -26.98
N LYS A 243 16.36 13.15 -27.47
CA LYS A 243 16.46 11.90 -28.23
C LYS A 243 16.49 10.67 -27.33
N HIS A 244 16.80 10.84 -26.05
CA HIS A 244 16.88 9.74 -25.08
C HIS A 244 15.47 9.25 -24.71
N PHE A 245 15.36 7.99 -24.30
CA PHE A 245 14.21 7.49 -23.57
C PHE A 245 14.22 8.10 -22.17
N ARG A 246 13.25 8.99 -21.91
CA ARG A 246 13.17 9.72 -20.65
C ARG A 246 12.22 9.02 -19.69
N ILE A 247 12.77 8.61 -18.55
CA ILE A 247 12.01 8.14 -17.40
C ILE A 247 11.85 9.31 -16.42
N MET A 248 10.62 9.64 -16.03
CA MET A 248 10.35 10.63 -14.99
C MET A 248 9.88 9.91 -13.73
N VAL A 249 10.62 10.05 -12.63
CA VAL A 249 10.30 9.41 -11.35
C VAL A 249 9.91 10.51 -10.36
N GLY A 250 8.70 10.41 -9.84
CA GLY A 250 8.22 11.24 -8.74
C GLY A 250 7.61 10.37 -7.66
N HIS A 251 7.33 10.93 -6.49
CA HIS A 251 6.65 10.18 -5.45
C HIS A 251 5.13 10.13 -5.70
N SER A 252 4.49 11.29 -5.86
CA SER A 252 3.07 11.39 -6.22
C SER A 252 2.86 11.27 -7.73
N PRO A 253 1.76 10.64 -8.22
CA PRO A 253 1.45 10.57 -9.65
C PRO A 253 0.84 11.86 -10.21
N ASP A 254 0.55 12.86 -9.37
CA ASP A 254 -0.17 14.08 -9.75
C ASP A 254 0.52 14.88 -10.86
N PHE A 255 1.85 14.80 -10.97
CA PHE A 255 2.60 15.43 -12.06
C PHE A 255 2.17 14.97 -13.46
N ALA A 256 1.62 13.76 -13.59
CA ALA A 256 1.15 13.23 -14.87
C ALA A 256 -0.02 14.07 -15.44
N LEU A 257 -0.77 14.77 -14.59
CA LEU A 257 -1.86 15.67 -15.01
C LEU A 257 -1.36 16.87 -15.82
N ALA A 258 -0.10 17.27 -15.65
CA ALA A 258 0.54 18.32 -16.44
C ALA A 258 1.04 17.80 -17.81
N ASN A 259 0.96 16.49 -18.05
CA ASN A 259 1.44 15.83 -19.27
C ASN A 259 2.89 16.20 -19.63
N PRO A 260 3.85 16.07 -18.69
CA PRO A 260 5.25 16.43 -18.96
C PRO A 260 5.84 15.59 -20.09
N ASP A 261 6.83 16.12 -20.79
CA ASP A 261 7.48 15.43 -21.90
C ASP A 261 8.44 14.34 -21.39
N ALA A 262 7.88 13.17 -21.09
CA ALA A 262 8.58 11.95 -20.67
C ALA A 262 7.93 10.74 -21.36
N ASP A 263 8.73 9.73 -21.69
CA ASP A 263 8.24 8.50 -22.33
C ASP A 263 7.58 7.57 -21.28
N LEU A 264 8.18 7.48 -20.08
CA LEU A 264 7.69 6.68 -18.97
C LEU A 264 7.70 7.49 -17.67
N MET A 265 6.52 7.68 -17.07
CA MET A 265 6.32 8.31 -15.77
C MET A 265 6.13 7.25 -14.71
N ILE A 266 6.79 7.38 -13.56
CA ILE A 266 6.75 6.41 -12.46
C ILE A 266 6.43 7.14 -11.16
N ALA A 267 5.48 6.59 -10.40
CA ALA A 267 5.09 7.11 -9.10
C ALA A 267 4.76 6.00 -8.09
N GLY A 268 4.80 6.36 -6.81
CA GLY A 268 4.29 5.59 -5.67
C GLY A 268 3.11 6.30 -5.02
N HIS A 269 3.20 6.57 -3.71
CA HIS A 269 2.34 7.42 -2.86
C HIS A 269 0.93 6.89 -2.59
N THR A 270 0.31 6.27 -3.59
CA THR A 270 -1.11 5.92 -3.53
C THR A 270 -1.38 4.61 -2.80
N HIS A 271 -0.36 3.75 -2.65
CA HIS A 271 -0.46 2.36 -2.18
C HIS A 271 -1.46 1.49 -2.94
N GLY A 272 -1.90 1.91 -4.15
CA GLY A 272 -3.06 1.30 -4.82
C GLY A 272 -4.41 1.57 -4.15
N GLY A 273 -4.44 2.49 -3.18
CA GLY A 273 -5.54 2.79 -2.28
C GLY A 273 -5.50 2.02 -0.96
N GLN A 274 -4.60 1.04 -0.81
CA GLN A 274 -4.41 0.15 0.34
C GLN A 274 -5.62 -0.75 0.69
N VAL A 275 -6.84 -0.20 0.65
CA VAL A 275 -8.13 -0.88 0.84
C VAL A 275 -8.99 -0.65 -0.40
N ARG A 276 -9.28 -1.75 -1.09
CA ARG A 276 -10.13 -1.75 -2.29
C ARG A 276 -11.38 -2.58 -2.05
N LEU A 277 -12.52 -2.06 -2.50
CA LEU A 277 -13.79 -2.80 -2.49
C LEU A 277 -14.05 -3.40 -3.88
N PRO A 278 -14.45 -4.68 -3.98
CA PRO A 278 -14.83 -5.28 -5.25
C PRO A 278 -15.91 -4.45 -5.96
N GLY A 279 -15.69 -4.14 -7.24
CA GLY A 279 -16.60 -3.34 -8.06
C GLY A 279 -16.57 -1.82 -7.83
N PHE A 280 -15.89 -1.33 -6.78
CA PHE A 280 -15.75 0.10 -6.50
C PHE A 280 -14.31 0.61 -6.61
N GLY A 281 -13.32 -0.23 -6.29
CA GLY A 281 -11.91 0.14 -6.27
C GLY A 281 -11.47 0.76 -4.94
N ALA A 282 -10.44 1.60 -4.98
CA ALA A 282 -9.89 2.27 -3.81
C ALA A 282 -10.93 3.16 -3.11
N ILE A 283 -11.04 3.01 -1.79
CA ILE A 283 -11.97 3.81 -0.97
C ILE A 283 -11.47 5.26 -0.88
N VAL A 284 -10.16 5.43 -0.68
CA VAL A 284 -9.49 6.72 -0.49
C VAL A 284 -8.14 6.70 -1.21
N SER A 285 -7.68 7.85 -1.70
CA SER A 285 -6.37 7.95 -2.37
C SER A 285 -5.61 9.25 -2.17
N PHE A 286 -6.26 10.34 -1.71
CA PHE A 286 -5.66 11.67 -1.49
C PHE A 286 -4.81 12.24 -2.64
N CYS A 287 -5.00 11.74 -3.86
CA CYS A 287 -4.37 12.25 -5.07
C CYS A 287 -5.39 12.96 -5.95
N ARG A 288 -4.93 13.84 -6.84
CA ARG A 288 -5.80 14.51 -7.83
C ARG A 288 -6.00 13.67 -9.08
N VAL A 289 -5.18 12.64 -9.28
CA VAL A 289 -5.34 11.71 -10.42
C VAL A 289 -6.65 10.91 -10.32
N PRO A 290 -7.22 10.50 -11.46
CA PRO A 290 -8.36 9.59 -11.50
C PRO A 290 -8.14 8.30 -10.68
N ARG A 291 -9.21 7.72 -10.12
CA ARG A 291 -9.13 6.55 -9.22
C ARG A 291 -8.58 5.30 -9.92
N ASP A 292 -8.81 5.16 -11.21
CA ASP A 292 -8.27 4.11 -12.06
C ASP A 292 -6.74 4.18 -12.17
N TRP A 293 -6.14 5.39 -12.10
CA TRP A 293 -4.69 5.58 -12.20
C TRP A 293 -3.91 5.22 -10.93
N LEU A 294 -4.59 4.84 -9.84
CA LEU A 294 -3.94 4.61 -8.55
C LEU A 294 -3.04 3.37 -8.50
N ALA A 295 -3.06 2.50 -9.52
CA ALA A 295 -2.17 1.35 -9.58
C ALA A 295 -1.98 0.85 -11.01
N GLY A 296 -0.80 0.34 -11.33
CA GLY A 296 -0.48 -0.29 -12.61
C GLY A 296 -0.15 0.72 -13.72
N LEU A 297 -0.14 0.22 -14.96
CA LEU A 297 0.19 0.96 -16.17
C LEU A 297 -1.04 1.66 -16.76
N HIS A 298 -0.86 2.92 -17.16
CA HIS A 298 -1.86 3.77 -17.80
C HIS A 298 -1.27 4.50 -19.01
N ASP A 299 -2.10 4.72 -20.03
CA ASP A 299 -1.79 5.67 -21.10
C ASP A 299 -2.30 7.06 -20.72
N VAL A 300 -1.41 8.04 -20.72
CA VAL A 300 -1.69 9.44 -20.43
C VAL A 300 -1.27 10.27 -21.63
N ASN A 301 -2.17 10.43 -22.60
CA ASN A 301 -1.95 11.17 -23.84
C ASN A 301 -0.78 10.60 -24.67
N GLY A 302 -0.70 9.27 -24.81
CA GLY A 302 0.35 8.59 -25.59
C GLY A 302 1.68 8.44 -24.86
N LYS A 303 1.71 8.69 -23.54
CA LYS A 303 2.86 8.45 -22.65
C LYS A 303 2.47 7.45 -21.57
N TRP A 304 3.43 6.68 -21.08
CA TRP A 304 3.14 5.72 -20.03
C TRP A 304 3.20 6.36 -18.65
N LEU A 305 2.22 6.05 -17.80
CA LEU A 305 2.26 6.27 -16.37
C LEU A 305 2.18 4.92 -15.67
N TYR A 306 3.19 4.58 -14.86
CA TYR A 306 3.13 3.44 -13.94
C TYR A 306 3.01 3.94 -12.51
N VAL A 307 1.95 3.55 -11.82
CA VAL A 307 1.76 3.85 -10.40
C VAL A 307 1.92 2.56 -9.61
N SER A 308 2.96 2.48 -8.79
CA SER A 308 3.23 1.34 -7.93
C SER A 308 2.23 1.26 -6.78
N ARG A 309 1.79 0.04 -6.42
CA ARG A 309 1.06 -0.17 -5.15
C ARG A 309 1.95 -0.07 -3.92
N GLY A 310 3.26 0.06 -4.11
CA GLY A 310 4.25 0.10 -3.05
C GLY A 310 4.51 -1.27 -2.43
N ILE A 311 5.72 -1.49 -1.92
CA ILE A 311 6.12 -2.75 -1.30
C ILE A 311 5.74 -2.83 0.19
N GLY A 312 5.39 -1.70 0.81
CA GLY A 312 5.04 -1.61 2.22
C GLY A 312 3.56 -1.36 2.47
N MET A 313 3.23 -0.62 3.53
CA MET A 313 1.88 -0.11 3.82
C MET A 313 2.03 1.14 4.68
N GLU A 314 1.00 1.97 4.71
CA GLU A 314 0.99 3.14 5.59
C GLU A 314 0.84 2.67 7.06
N ARG A 315 1.68 3.24 7.93
CA ARG A 315 1.86 2.88 9.34
C ARG A 315 1.71 4.05 10.32
N GLY A 316 1.37 5.22 9.81
CA GLY A 316 1.25 6.47 10.57
C GLY A 316 -0.20 6.85 10.81
N HIS A 317 -0.84 7.43 9.79
CA HIS A 317 -2.19 7.97 9.87
C HIS A 317 -3.25 6.94 9.47
N ALA A 318 -2.96 6.07 8.50
CA ALA A 318 -3.90 5.10 7.97
C ALA A 318 -3.86 3.76 8.72
N PRO A 319 -4.94 2.96 8.65
CA PRO A 319 -4.96 1.65 9.26
C PRO A 319 -3.87 0.77 8.65
N ARG A 320 -3.07 0.11 9.51
CA ARG A 320 -2.02 -0.87 9.17
C ARG A 320 -2.60 -2.17 8.60
N LEU A 321 -3.27 -2.07 7.46
CA LEU A 321 -3.93 -3.18 6.78
C LEU A 321 -3.94 -2.94 5.28
N ARG A 322 -3.99 -4.02 4.49
CA ARG A 322 -4.25 -4.03 3.05
C ARG A 322 -5.42 -4.97 2.79
N PHE A 323 -6.29 -4.62 1.85
CA PHE A 323 -7.42 -5.46 1.46
C PHE A 323 -7.72 -5.34 -0.03
N PHE A 324 -7.68 -6.46 -0.75
CA PHE A 324 -7.73 -6.51 -2.22
C PHE A 324 -6.71 -5.60 -2.92
N CYS A 325 -5.54 -5.40 -2.29
CA CYS A 325 -4.48 -4.50 -2.74
C CYS A 325 -3.12 -4.94 -2.17
N ARG A 326 -2.66 -6.12 -2.59
CA ARG A 326 -1.36 -6.67 -2.21
C ARG A 326 -0.22 -5.67 -2.49
N PRO A 327 0.81 -5.61 -1.62
CA PRO A 327 2.02 -4.88 -1.92
C PRO A 327 2.66 -5.39 -3.20
N GLU A 328 3.32 -4.50 -3.93
CA GLU A 328 3.83 -4.76 -5.28
C GLU A 328 5.30 -4.39 -5.40
N LEU A 329 6.11 -5.35 -5.87
CA LEU A 329 7.36 -5.09 -6.55
C LEU A 329 7.09 -5.08 -8.06
N ALA A 330 7.14 -3.91 -8.68
CA ALA A 330 6.86 -3.78 -10.11
C ALA A 330 8.13 -3.86 -10.94
N ILE A 331 8.12 -4.73 -11.94
CA ILE A 331 9.19 -4.93 -12.91
C ILE A 331 8.69 -4.48 -14.28
N ILE A 332 9.32 -3.44 -14.83
CA ILE A 332 9.07 -2.97 -16.20
C ILE A 332 10.23 -3.42 -17.07
N THR A 333 9.94 -4.10 -18.17
CA THR A 333 10.92 -4.40 -19.22
C THR A 333 10.65 -3.48 -20.39
N LEU A 334 11.60 -2.60 -20.70
CA LEU A 334 11.62 -1.82 -21.93
C LEU A 334 12.27 -2.67 -23.01
N GLU A 335 11.54 -2.97 -24.08
CA GLU A 335 12.05 -3.69 -25.24
C GLU A 335 12.25 -2.75 -26.44
N PRO A 336 13.26 -2.99 -27.29
CA PRO A 336 13.37 -2.31 -28.57
C PRO A 336 12.14 -2.57 -29.43
N GLU A 337 11.62 -1.52 -30.06
CA GLU A 337 10.55 -1.67 -31.05
C GLU A 337 11.10 -2.46 -32.25
N GLN A 338 10.43 -3.57 -32.62
CA GLN A 338 10.81 -4.35 -33.79
C GLN A 338 10.53 -3.53 -35.05
N PRO A 339 11.49 -3.35 -35.96
CA PRO A 339 11.20 -2.74 -37.25
C PRO A 339 10.21 -3.64 -38.02
N TYR A 340 9.10 -3.05 -38.46
CA TYR A 340 8.06 -3.71 -39.27
C TYR A 340 8.57 -4.19 -40.63
#